data_AF-A0A7Y5SJJ4-F1
#
_entry.id   AF-A0A7Y5SJJ4-F1
#
_cell.length_a   1.000
_cell.length_b   1.000
_cell.length_c   1.000
_cell.angle_alpha   90.00
_cell.angle_beta   90.00
_cell.angle_gamma   90.00
#
_symmetry.space_group_name_H-M   'P 1'
#
loop_
_entity.id
_entity.type
_entity.pdbx_description
1 polymer ?
#
loop_
_entity_poly.entity_id
_entity_poly.type
_entity_poly.pdbx_seq_one_letter_code
_entity_poly.pdbx_strand_id
1 'polypeptide(L)' 'MSLFAIIEVDEGLTVTELSPNEPPETKAVTQGGVVVDPGPYYSFQDAYDAMLAMEDEIEEEGTT' A
#
# COMPACT_ATOMS: atom_id res chain seq x y z
N MET A 1 12.46 2.75 13.42
CA MET A 1 12.41 2.38 11.99
C MET A 1 10.96 2.52 11.60
N SER A 2 10.68 3.40 10.66
CA SER A 2 9.34 3.49 10.07
C SER A 2 9.15 2.31 9.14
N LEU A 3 7.95 1.73 9.17
CA LEU A 3 7.53 0.69 8.23
C LEU A 3 6.49 1.32 7.32
N PHE A 4 6.40 0.84 6.09
CA PHE A 4 5.39 1.29 5.15
C PHE A 4 4.56 0.09 4.68
N ALA A 5 3.31 0.36 4.32
CA ALA A 5 2.39 -0.58 3.72
C ALA A 5 1.60 0.10 2.61
N ILE A 6 1.10 -0.69 1.67
CA ILE A 6 0.24 -0.25 0.59
C ILE A 6 -1.20 -0.55 0.99
N ILE A 7 -2.04 0.47 0.90
CA ILE A 7 -3.47 0.39 1.20
C ILE A 7 -4.25 0.85 -0.02
N GLU A 8 -5.47 0.36 -0.17
CA GLU A 8 -6.43 0.85 -1.15
C GLU A 8 -7.47 1.69 -0.43
N VAL A 9 -7.64 2.94 -0.89
CA VAL A 9 -8.68 3.86 -0.45
C VAL A 9 -9.62 4.15 -1.63
N ASP A 10 -10.72 4.87 -1.40
CA ASP A 10 -11.66 5.24 -2.47
C ASP A 10 -11.01 6.00 -3.65
N GLU A 11 -9.87 6.66 -3.42
CA GLU A 11 -9.10 7.39 -4.44
C GLU A 11 -8.11 6.51 -5.22
N GLY A 12 -7.90 5.25 -4.81
CA GLY A 12 -6.95 4.31 -5.41
C GLY A 12 -5.93 3.72 -4.42
N LEU A 13 -4.85 3.15 -4.95
CA LEU A 13 -3.74 2.63 -4.15
C LEU A 13 -2.89 3.78 -3.61
N THR A 14 -2.47 3.65 -2.34
CA THR A 14 -1.60 4.64 -1.69
C THR A 14 -0.69 4.00 -0.65
N VAL A 15 0.44 4.65 -0.38
CA VAL A 15 1.42 4.20 0.62
C VAL A 15 1.17 4.90 1.95
N THR A 16 1.09 4.13 3.03
CA THR A 16 0.92 4.63 4.38
C THR A 16 2.09 4.26 5.28
N GLU A 17 2.44 5.17 6.22
CA GLU A 17 3.45 4.91 7.24
C GLU A 17 2.82 4.21 8.46
N LEU A 18 3.42 3.09 8.83
CA LEU A 18 3.08 2.28 9.99
C LEU A 18 3.97 2.60 11.17
N SER A 19 3.33 2.76 12.32
CA SER A 19 4.03 2.72 13.59
C SER A 19 4.43 1.29 13.92
N PRO A 20 5.59 1.04 14.55
CA PRO A 20 6.05 -0.31 14.90
C PRO A 20 5.13 -1.06 15.87
N ASN A 21 4.19 -0.37 16.51
CA ASN A 21 3.19 -0.94 17.41
C ASN A 21 1.77 -0.92 16.83
N GLU A 22 1.61 -0.51 15.57
CA GLU A 22 0.30 -0.40 14.90
C GLU A 22 0.24 -1.39 13.73
N PRO A 23 -0.75 -2.29 13.71
CA PRO A 23 -0.90 -3.21 12.59
C PRO A 23 -1.42 -2.46 11.35
N PRO A 24 -0.99 -2.87 10.14
CA PRO A 24 -1.41 -2.25 8.89
C PRO A 24 -2.93 -2.19 8.72
N GLU A 25 -3.64 -3.22 9.18
CA GLU A 25 -5.10 -3.32 9.12
C GLU A 25 -5.78 -2.15 9.84
N THR A 26 -5.31 -1.82 11.05
CA THR A 26 -5.84 -0.70 11.82
C THR A 26 -5.59 0.63 11.11
N LYS A 27 -4.41 0.79 10.49
CA LYS A 27 -4.06 2.00 9.75
C LYS A 27 -4.95 2.18 8.52
N ALA A 28 -5.11 1.14 7.73
CA ALA A 28 -5.94 1.15 6.53
C ALA A 28 -7.39 1.52 6.87
N VAL A 29 -7.97 0.85 7.87
CA VAL A 29 -9.34 1.14 8.33
C VAL A 29 -9.47 2.58 8.83
N THR A 30 -8.46 3.12 9.52
CA THR A 30 -8.45 4.53 9.96
C THR A 30 -8.47 5.52 8.80
N GLN A 31 -7.87 5.14 7.66
CA GLN A 31 -7.90 5.95 6.44
C GLN A 31 -9.12 5.66 5.55
N GLY A 32 -10.05 4.81 6.01
CA GLY A 32 -11.23 4.42 5.22
C GLY A 32 -10.92 3.41 4.11
N GLY A 33 -9.75 2.78 4.15
CA GLY A 33 -9.29 1.83 3.16
C GLY A 33 -9.10 0.41 3.69
N VAL A 34 -8.52 -0.43 2.84
CA VAL A 34 -8.14 -1.81 3.14
C VAL A 34 -6.65 -2.03 2.89
N VAL A 35 -6.04 -2.97 3.61
CA VAL A 35 -4.63 -3.32 3.36
C VAL A 35 -4.57 -4.17 2.09
N VAL A 36 -3.77 -3.72 1.13
CA VAL A 36 -3.46 -4.47 -0.08
C VAL A 36 -2.15 -5.22 0.11
N ASP A 37 -1.12 -4.50 0.57
CA ASP A 37 0.17 -5.07 0.91
C ASP A 37 0.66 -4.56 2.27
N PRO A 38 0.77 -5.44 3.30
CA PRO A 38 1.28 -5.06 4.61
C PRO A 38 2.80 -4.79 4.65
N GLY A 39 3.54 -5.03 3.57
CA GLY A 39 5.00 -4.96 3.52
C GLY A 39 5.68 -6.26 3.99
N PRO A 40 6.97 -6.21 4.38
CA PRO A 40 7.64 -5.06 4.99
C PRO A 40 8.36 -4.14 3.99
N TYR A 41 8.02 -2.85 4.02
CA TYR A 41 8.76 -1.81 3.31
C TYR A 41 9.47 -0.90 4.32
N TYR A 42 10.77 -0.67 4.11
CA TYR A 42 11.59 0.14 5.03
C TYR A 42 11.71 1.61 4.60
N SER A 43 11.19 1.94 3.42
CA SER A 43 11.13 3.31 2.90
C SER A 43 9.86 3.52 2.10
N PHE A 44 9.39 4.76 2.04
CA PHE A 44 8.26 5.14 1.19
C PHE A 44 8.51 4.75 -0.27
N GLN A 45 9.75 4.89 -0.74
CA GLN A 45 10.12 4.66 -2.14
C GLN A 45 10.03 3.18 -2.52
N ASP A 46 10.42 2.28 -1.61
CA ASP A 46 10.30 0.82 -1.76
C ASP A 46 8.82 0.39 -1.84
N ALA A 47 7.97 0.95 -0.99
CA ALA A 47 6.52 0.72 -1.05
C ALA A 47 5.88 1.34 -2.30
N TYR A 48 6.35 2.52 -2.73
CA TYR A 48 5.82 3.21 -3.91
C TYR A 48 6.20 2.51 -5.21
N ASP A 49 7.44 2.03 -5.33
CA ASP A 49 7.88 1.23 -6.49
C ASP A 49 7.07 -0.07 -6.57
N ALA A 50 6.79 -0.72 -5.43
CA ALA A 50 5.93 -1.91 -5.39
C ALA A 50 4.47 -1.58 -5.74
N MET A 51 3.94 -0.45 -5.26
CA MET A 51 2.59 0.02 -5.61
C MET A 51 2.46 0.28 -7.12
N LEU A 52 3.43 0.96 -7.73
CA LEU A 52 3.45 1.21 -9.17
C LEU A 52 3.51 -0.10 -9.97
N ALA A 53 4.31 -1.08 -9.52
CA ALA A 53 4.36 -2.39 -10.17
C ALA A 53 3.02 -3.14 -10.09
N MET A 54 2.25 -2.97 -9.00
CA MET A 54 0.90 -3.53 -8.88
C MET A 54 -0.10 -2.83 -9.80
N GLU A 55 -0.05 -1.50 -9.91
CA GLU A 55 -0.91 -0.75 -10.82
C GLU A 55 -0.64 -1.11 -12.29
N ASP A 56 0.63 -1.25 -12.67
CA ASP A 56 1.05 -1.64 -14.03
C ASP A 56 0.55 -3.05 -14.41
N GLU A 57 0.60 -4.01 -13.46
CA GLU A 57 0.08 -5.37 -13.66
C GLU A 57 -1.45 -5.39 -13.86
N ILE A 58 -2.19 -4.49 -13.21
CA ILE A 58 -3.64 -4.35 -13.37
C ILE A 58 -4.01 -3.73 -14.73
N GLU A 59 -3.18 -2.82 -15.24
CA GLU A 59 -3.42 -2.15 -16.53
C GLU A 59 -3.12 -3.05 -17.75
N GLU A 60 -2.14 -3.96 -17.66
CA GLU A 60 -1.78 -4.85 -18.78
C GLU A 60 -2.82 -5.97 -19.06
N GLU A 61 -3.61 -6.42 -18.07
CA GLU A 61 -4.61 -7.49 -18.26
C GLU A 61 -5.94 -7.00 -18.90
N GLY A 62 -6.04 -5.72 -19.24
CA GLY A 62 -7.24 -5.08 -19.81
C GLY A 62 -7.33 -5.03 -21.34
N THR A 63 -6.37 -5.59 -22.10
CA THR A 63 -6.39 -5.60 -23.57
C THR A 63 -6.09 -6.99 -24.13
N THR A 64 -7.15 -7.77 -24.39
CA THR A 64 -7.27 -8.74 -25.51
C THR A 64 -8.68 -9.30 -25.59
#